data_AF-A0A849ZPV5-F1
#
_entry.id   AF-A0A849ZPV5-F1
#
_cell.length_a   1.000
_cell.length_b   1.000
_cell.length_c   1.000
_cell.angle_alpha   90.00
_cell.angle_beta   90.00
_cell.angle_gamma   90.00
#
_symmetry.space_group_name_H-M   'P 1'
#
loop_
_entity.id
_entity.type
_entity.pdbx_description
1 polymer ?
#
loop_
_entity_poly.entity_id
_entity_poly.type
_entity_poly.pdbx_seq_one_letter_code
_entity_poly.pdbx_strand_id
1 'polypeptide(L)' 'MRIKAEPILAKLNELRHDAETDKTDLEYLALHHAFCFLSYKMGEFQKYLDEAASDGSED' A
#
# COMPACT_ATOMS: atom_id res chain seq x y z
N MET A 1 12.64 -10.92 -8.03
CA MET A 1 13.00 -10.24 -6.76
C MET A 1 11.77 -10.24 -5.87
N ARG A 2 11.84 -10.65 -4.60
CA ARG A 2 10.63 -10.67 -3.74
C ARG A 2 10.27 -9.26 -3.29
N ILE A 3 9.06 -8.81 -3.60
CA ILE A 3 8.55 -7.53 -3.12
C ILE A 3 8.03 -7.73 -1.70
N LYS A 4 8.51 -6.91 -0.76
CA LYS A 4 8.05 -6.93 0.63
C LYS A 4 6.93 -5.92 0.84
N ALA A 5 5.96 -6.27 1.68
CA ALA A 5 4.82 -5.41 1.96
C ALA A 5 5.20 -4.20 2.85
N GLU A 6 6.16 -4.35 3.76
CA GLU A 6 6.52 -3.29 4.72
C GLU A 6 7.07 -2.02 4.05
N PRO A 7 7.99 -2.09 3.07
CA PRO A 7 8.45 -0.90 2.35
C PRO A 7 7.34 -0.18 1.58
N ILE A 8 6.38 -0.92 1.02
CA ILE A 8 5.24 -0.32 0.30
C ILE A 8 4.31 0.40 1.28
N LEU A 9 3.99 -0.24 2.41
CA LEU A 9 3.18 0.41 3.44
C LEU A 9 3.87 1.62 4.07
N ALA A 10 5.19 1.56 4.26
CA ALA A 10 5.97 2.71 4.72
C ALA A 10 5.81 3.89 3.75
N LYS A 11 5.98 3.64 2.45
CA LYS A 11 5.81 4.68 1.44
C LYS A 11 4.37 5.20 1.35
N LEU A 12 3.39 4.31 1.47
CA LEU A 12 1.97 4.69 1.50
C LEU A 12 1.63 5.57 2.71
N ASN A 13 2.23 5.30 3.87
CA ASN A 13 2.04 6.12 5.06
C ASN A 13 2.71 7.49 4.95
N GLU A 14 3.87 7.59 4.28
CA GLU A 14 4.48 8.89 3.95
C GLU A 14 3.53 9.72 3.09
N LEU A 15 3.02 9.15 1.99
CA LEU A 15 2.06 9.83 1.11
C LEU A 15 0.80 10.28 1.86
N ARG A 16 0.26 9.41 2.74
CA ARG A 16 -0.88 9.74 3.59
C ARG A 16 -0.59 10.95 4.49
N HIS A 17 0.63 11.06 5.01
CA HIS A 17 1.02 12.17 5.87
C HIS A 17 1.20 13.46 5.08
N ASP A 18 1.78 13.38 3.88
CA ASP A 18 1.92 14.53 2.98
C ASP A 18 0.54 15.11 2.60
N ALA A 19 -0.49 14.26 2.46
CA ALA A 19 -1.86 14.66 2.18
C ALA A 19 -2.69 15.06 3.43
N GLU A 20 -2.14 15.03 4.65
CA GLU A 20 -2.91 15.21 5.90
C GLU A 20 -3.36 16.68 6.15
N THR A 21 -3.07 17.60 5.23
CA THR A 21 -3.44 19.02 5.34
C THR A 21 -4.95 19.27 5.37
N ASP A 22 -5.74 18.43 4.68
CA ASP A 22 -7.21 18.45 4.72
C ASP A 22 -7.75 17.02 4.83
N LYS A 23 -8.34 16.69 5.98
CA LYS A 23 -8.87 15.35 6.27
C LYS A 23 -10.18 15.02 5.56
N THR A 24 -10.78 16.00 4.87
CA THR A 24 -11.95 15.81 4.02
C THR A 24 -11.57 15.66 2.54
N ASP A 25 -10.31 15.93 2.19
CA ASP A 25 -9.81 15.77 0.83
C ASP A 25 -9.86 14.30 0.40
N LEU A 26 -10.24 14.07 -0.86
CA LEU A 26 -10.41 12.73 -1.41
C LEU A 26 -9.09 11.96 -1.49
N GLU A 27 -7.97 12.64 -1.73
CA GLU A 27 -6.63 12.05 -1.73
C GLU A 27 -6.27 11.53 -0.34
N TYR A 28 -6.44 12.36 0.71
CA TYR A 28 -6.22 11.93 2.08
C TYR A 28 -7.10 10.74 2.45
N LEU A 29 -8.40 10.80 2.14
CA LEU A 29 -9.34 9.72 2.44
C LEU A 29 -8.94 8.42 1.74
N ALA A 30 -8.56 8.47 0.46
CA ALA A 30 -8.11 7.30 -0.29
C ALA A 30 -6.85 6.69 0.35
N LEU A 31 -5.83 7.51 0.62
CA LEU A 31 -4.57 7.05 1.22
C LEU A 31 -4.77 6.52 2.64
N HIS A 32 -5.59 7.19 3.44
CA HIS A 32 -5.91 6.77 4.81
C HIS A 32 -6.62 5.42 4.83
N HIS A 33 -7.69 5.27 4.06
CA HIS A 33 -8.44 4.02 4.05
C HIS A 33 -7.66 2.87 3.40
N ALA A 34 -6.87 3.13 2.35
CA ALA A 34 -5.97 2.13 1.76
C ALA A 34 -4.92 1.68 2.78
N PHE A 35 -4.27 2.61 3.47
CA PHE A 35 -3.26 2.29 4.48
C PHE A 35 -3.85 1.46 5.63
N CYS A 36 -5.00 1.86 6.17
CA CYS A 36 -5.68 1.11 7.23
C CYS A 36 -6.07 -0.30 6.78
N PHE A 37 -6.64 -0.44 5.59
CA PHE A 37 -7.09 -1.73 5.06
C PHE A 37 -5.90 -2.67 4.82
N LEU A 38 -4.87 -2.21 4.10
CA LEU A 38 -3.70 -3.04 3.77
C LEU A 38 -2.87 -3.39 5.01
N SER A 39 -2.74 -2.47 5.98
CA SER A 39 -2.06 -2.75 7.25
C SER A 39 -2.79 -3.80 8.10
N TYR A 40 -4.12 -3.86 8.02
CA TYR A 40 -4.90 -4.91 8.68
C TYR A 40 -4.80 -6.25 7.95
N LYS A 41 -4.66 -6.23 6.63
CA LYS A 41 -4.60 -7.38 5.73
C LYS A 41 -3.18 -7.75 5.31
N MET A 42 -2.24 -7.70 6.26
CA MET A 42 -0.82 -7.81 5.95
C MET A 42 -0.40 -9.12 5.29
N GLY A 43 -0.95 -10.25 5.76
CA GLY A 43 -0.65 -11.56 5.18
C GLY A 43 -1.19 -11.70 3.75
N GLU A 44 -2.45 -11.28 3.54
CA GLU A 44 -3.07 -11.30 2.22
C GLU A 44 -2.39 -10.33 1.24
N PHE A 45 -1.95 -9.17 1.72
CA PHE A 45 -1.23 -8.21 0.89
C PHE A 45 0.16 -8.74 0.48
N GLN A 46 0.91 -9.36 1.41
CA GLN A 46 2.18 -10.00 1.05
C GLN A 46 1.98 -11.14 0.04
N LYS A 47 0.92 -11.94 0.19
CA LYS A 47 0.57 -13.00 -0.77
C LYS A 47 0.30 -12.42 -2.17
N TYR A 48 -0.49 -11.35 -2.25
CA TYR A 48 -0.74 -10.66 -3.52
C TYR A 48 0.56 -10.16 -4.18
N LEU A 49 1.48 -9.58 -3.41
CA LEU A 49 2.76 -9.11 -3.93
C LEU A 49 3.66 -10.25 -4.42
N ASP A 50 3.64 -11.39 -3.72
CA ASP A 50 4.38 -12.58 -4.13
C ASP A 50 3.82 -13.16 -5.46
N GLU A 51 2.50 -13.17 -5.62
CA GLU A 51 1.82 -13.57 -6.87
C GLU A 51 2.11 -12.59 -8.02
N ALA A 52 1.93 -11.29 -7.78
CA ALA A 52 2.21 -10.25 -8.78
C ALA A 52 3.68 -10.22 -9.24
N ALA A 53 4.62 -10.50 -8.33
CA ALA A 53 6.04 -10.60 -8.66
C ALA A 53 6.40 -11.89 -9.43
N SER A 54 5.53 -12.90 -9.39
CA SER A 54 5.68 -14.17 -10.14
C SER A 54 5.06 -14.07 -11.54
N ASP A 55 3.93 -13.35 -11.66
CA ASP A 55 3.24 -13.09 -12.92
C ASP A 55 3.96 -12.06 -13.79
N GLY A 56 4.87 -11.26 -13.21
CA GLY A 56 5.76 -10.33 -13.93
C GLY A 56 6.93 -11.00 -14.68
N SER A 57 6.75 -12.25 -15.14
CA SER A 57 7.69 -12.98 -16.01
C SER A 57 7.22 -13.09 -17.47
N GLU A 58 6.40 -12.15 -17.92
CA GLU A 58 6.12 -11.88 -19.33
C GLU A 58 6.35 -10.38 -19.62
N ASP A 59 7.63 -10.01 -19.78
CA ASP A 59 8.15 -8.95 -20.68
C ASP A 59 9.69 -9.00 -20.70
#